data_AF-K5DA63-F1
#
_entry.id   AF-K5DA63-F1
#
_cell.length_a   1.000
_cell.length_b   1.000
_cell.length_c   1.000
_cell.angle_alpha   90.00
_cell.angle_beta   90.00
_cell.angle_gamma   90.00
#
_symmetry.space_group_name_H-M   'P 1'
#
loop_
_entity.id
_entity.type
_entity.pdbx_description
1 polymer ?
#
loop_
_entity_poly.entity_id
_entity_poly.type
_entity_poly.pdbx_seq_one_letter_code
_entity_poly.pdbx_strand_id
1 'polypeptide(L)'
;MLLLTATITGCAETDQTTTAPSVTAPVEATPMSFANSECPIMGGEPTEELTAEYDGKAIGFCCEGCPEKWAALSDEEKAEKFAKVDAHAGHDHDAEGHDHSEHASE
;
A
#
# COMPACT_ATOMS: atom_id res chain seq x y z
N MET A 1 68.60 13.19 -1.65
CA MET A 1 68.73 11.90 -0.94
C MET A 1 67.31 11.52 -0.51
N LEU A 2 66.60 10.67 -1.24
CA LEU A 2 66.72 9.20 -1.15
C LEU A 2 66.44 8.81 0.32
N LEU A 3 65.33 8.16 0.69
CA LEU A 3 64.94 6.77 0.36
C LEU A 3 63.47 6.54 0.82
N LEU A 4 62.57 6.01 -0.03
CA LEU A 4 62.06 4.62 -0.06
C LEU A 4 60.98 4.25 0.99
N THR A 5 59.71 4.17 0.58
CA THR A 5 58.93 2.94 0.25
C THR A 5 58.57 2.06 1.44
N ALA A 6 57.26 1.99 1.74
CA ALA A 6 56.63 0.80 2.27
C ALA A 6 55.42 0.48 1.39
N THR A 7 55.61 -0.50 0.52
CA THR A 7 54.59 -1.15 -0.30
C THR A 7 53.71 -2.02 0.59
N ILE A 8 52.45 -1.63 0.79
CA ILE A 8 51.41 -2.57 1.22
C ILE A 8 50.99 -3.40 0.01
N THR A 9 51.66 -4.55 -0.14
CA THR A 9 51.16 -5.68 -0.91
C THR A 9 50.13 -6.40 -0.05
N GLY A 10 48.89 -6.43 -0.53
CA GLY A 10 47.78 -7.10 0.13
C GLY A 10 46.66 -7.27 -0.89
N CYS A 11 46.77 -8.29 -1.75
CA CYS A 11 45.67 -8.74 -2.57
C CYS A 11 44.65 -9.44 -1.67
N ALA A 12 43.50 -8.81 -1.48
CA ALA A 12 42.24 -9.51 -1.37
C ALA A 12 41.37 -8.96 -2.52
N GLU A 13 41.31 -9.71 -3.61
CA GLU A 13 40.26 -9.54 -4.62
C GLU A 13 38.96 -9.99 -3.98
N THR A 14 38.12 -9.07 -3.52
CA THR A 14 36.71 -9.35 -3.24
C THR A 14 35.91 -8.06 -3.39
N ASP A 15 35.05 -8.07 -4.41
CA ASP A 15 33.77 -7.37 -4.48
C ASP A 15 33.76 -5.84 -4.68
N GLN A 16 33.99 -5.43 -5.94
CA GLN A 16 33.24 -4.29 -6.46
C GLN A 16 31.79 -4.74 -6.65
N THR A 17 31.04 -4.57 -5.58
CA THR A 17 29.59 -4.46 -5.49
C THR A 17 29.06 -3.41 -6.49
N THR A 18 29.02 -3.78 -7.77
CA THR A 18 27.99 -3.30 -8.69
C THR A 18 26.83 -4.28 -8.64
N THR A 19 26.22 -4.36 -7.47
CA THR A 19 24.93 -5.02 -7.32
C THR A 19 23.95 -3.87 -7.34
N ALA A 20 23.22 -3.75 -8.47
CA ALA A 20 21.85 -3.26 -8.47
C ALA A 20 21.17 -3.71 -7.18
N PRO A 21 20.33 -2.90 -6.50
CA PRO A 21 19.69 -3.34 -5.27
C PRO A 21 18.97 -4.66 -5.54
N SER A 22 19.61 -5.75 -5.11
CA SER A 22 19.08 -7.08 -5.09
C SER A 22 18.03 -7.01 -4.02
N VAL A 23 16.77 -6.92 -4.47
CA VAL A 23 15.59 -7.09 -3.65
C VAL A 23 15.62 -8.54 -3.15
N THR A 24 16.39 -8.78 -2.12
CA THR A 24 16.41 -10.01 -1.33
C THR A 24 16.74 -9.61 0.11
N ALA A 25 16.01 -8.61 0.62
CA ALA A 25 15.58 -8.73 1.99
C ALA A 25 14.44 -9.76 1.98
N PRO A 26 14.43 -10.79 2.84
CA PRO A 26 13.15 -11.35 3.24
C PRO A 26 12.40 -10.14 3.79
N VAL A 27 11.38 -9.70 3.05
CA VAL A 27 10.39 -8.79 3.63
C VAL A 27 9.87 -9.58 4.82
N GLU A 28 10.35 -9.26 6.01
CA GLU A 28 9.60 -9.56 7.21
C GLU A 28 8.23 -9.00 6.88
N ALA A 29 7.26 -9.89 6.71
CA ALA A 29 5.87 -9.57 6.58
C ALA A 29 5.46 -8.92 7.91
N THR A 30 5.89 -7.67 8.10
CA THR A 30 5.25 -6.75 9.03
C THR A 30 3.81 -6.81 8.61
N PRO A 31 2.88 -7.23 9.49
CA PRO A 31 1.47 -7.29 9.15
C PRO A 31 1.11 -5.89 8.65
N MET A 32 0.93 -5.75 7.34
CA MET A 32 0.51 -4.50 6.71
C MET A 32 -0.94 -4.35 7.13
N SER A 33 -1.13 -3.67 8.26
CA SER A 33 -2.45 -3.29 8.71
C SER A 33 -2.90 -2.17 7.79
N PHE A 34 -3.77 -2.50 6.85
CA PHE A 34 -4.50 -1.47 6.13
C PHE A 34 -5.38 -0.70 7.11
N ALA A 35 -5.60 0.57 6.82
CA ALA A 35 -6.55 1.36 7.59
C ALA A 35 -8.01 1.02 7.24
N ASN A 36 -8.24 0.32 6.13
CA ASN A 36 -9.54 -0.20 5.73
C ASN A 36 -9.65 -1.71 5.94
N SER A 37 -10.84 -2.17 6.33
CA SER A 37 -11.18 -3.61 6.38
C SER A 37 -11.59 -4.15 5.01
N GLU A 38 -12.20 -3.31 4.17
CA GLU A 38 -12.73 -3.67 2.85
C GLU A 38 -12.28 -2.64 1.80
N CYS A 39 -12.21 -3.04 0.54
CA CYS A 39 -11.82 -2.19 -0.57
C CYS A 39 -12.77 -0.98 -0.69
N PRO A 40 -12.30 0.26 -0.61
CA PRO A 40 -13.16 1.44 -0.63
C PRO A 40 -13.88 1.66 -1.97
N ILE A 41 -13.46 0.99 -3.05
CA ILE A 41 -14.10 1.12 -4.37
C ILE A 41 -15.34 0.22 -4.49
N MET A 42 -15.22 -1.05 -4.08
CA MET A 42 -16.22 -2.10 -4.35
C MET A 42 -16.61 -2.95 -3.13
N GLY A 43 -15.96 -2.77 -1.97
CA GLY A 43 -16.21 -3.56 -0.76
C GLY A 43 -15.59 -4.97 -0.75
N GLY A 44 -14.71 -5.31 -1.68
CA GLY A 44 -14.02 -6.61 -1.70
C GLY A 44 -12.86 -6.68 -0.70
N GLU A 45 -12.34 -7.89 -0.43
CA GLU A 45 -11.23 -8.09 0.50
C GLU A 45 -9.91 -7.49 -0.05
N PRO A 46 -9.23 -6.61 0.70
CA PRO A 46 -8.00 -5.97 0.24
C PRO A 46 -6.81 -6.93 0.18
N THR A 47 -5.89 -6.70 -0.76
CA THR A 47 -4.65 -7.48 -0.90
C THR A 47 -3.42 -6.63 -0.59
N GLU A 48 -2.36 -7.27 -0.11
CA GLU A 48 -1.07 -6.63 0.21
C GLU A 48 -0.29 -6.15 -1.02
N GLU A 49 -0.61 -6.67 -2.20
CA GLU A 49 0.01 -6.25 -3.46
C GLU A 49 -0.60 -4.96 -4.01
N LEU A 50 -1.84 -4.66 -3.64
CA LEU A 50 -2.62 -3.56 -4.20
C LEU A 50 -2.91 -2.55 -3.10
N THR A 51 -1.95 -1.67 -2.83
CA THR A 51 -2.08 -0.65 -1.79
C THR A 51 -1.81 0.76 -2.32
N ALA A 52 -2.38 1.77 -1.68
CA ALA A 52 -2.01 3.17 -1.88
C ALA A 52 -1.86 3.89 -0.53
N GLU A 53 -1.19 5.04 -0.53
CA GLU A 53 -1.21 5.94 0.61
C GLU A 53 -2.34 6.96 0.45
N TYR A 54 -3.15 7.10 1.50
CA TYR A 54 -4.19 8.12 1.60
C TYR A 54 -4.23 8.65 3.03
N ASP A 55 -4.16 9.98 3.20
CA ASP A 55 -4.15 10.63 4.51
C ASP A 55 -3.04 10.11 5.47
N GLY A 56 -1.89 9.73 4.91
CA GLY A 56 -0.78 9.13 5.67
C GLY A 56 -1.06 7.72 6.19
N LYS A 57 -2.11 7.06 5.67
CA LYS A 57 -2.49 5.69 5.98
C LYS A 57 -2.34 4.81 4.74
N ALA A 58 -1.93 3.55 4.95
CA ALA A 58 -1.95 2.55 3.90
C ALA A 58 -3.37 2.03 3.72
N ILE A 59 -3.88 2.11 2.50
CA ILE A 59 -5.17 1.54 2.09
C ILE A 59 -4.94 0.37 1.14
N GLY A 60 -5.70 -0.70 1.31
CA GLY A 60 -5.64 -1.89 0.47
C GLY A 60 -6.83 -1.99 -0.50
N PHE A 61 -6.62 -2.64 -1.64
CA PHE A 61 -7.62 -2.81 -2.69
C PHE A 61 -7.80 -4.29 -3.07
N CYS A 62 -8.99 -4.64 -3.56
CA CYS A 62 -9.33 -6.02 -3.92
C CYS A 62 -9.00 -6.40 -5.38
N CYS A 63 -8.65 -5.42 -6.23
CA CYS A 63 -8.52 -5.64 -7.67
C CYS A 63 -7.53 -4.68 -8.32
N GLU A 64 -6.83 -5.11 -9.38
CA GLU A 64 -5.81 -4.29 -10.07
C GLU A 64 -6.36 -2.97 -10.66
N GLY A 65 -7.66 -2.93 -10.99
CA GLY A 65 -8.32 -1.72 -11.49
C GLY A 65 -8.86 -0.79 -10.40
N CYS A 66 -8.76 -1.18 -9.12
CA CYS A 66 -9.26 -0.43 -7.98
C CYS A 66 -8.31 0.73 -7.58
N PRO A 67 -6.97 0.57 -7.56
CA PRO A 67 -6.03 1.67 -7.36
C PRO A 67 -6.16 2.81 -8.38
N GLU A 68 -6.37 2.47 -9.66
CA GLU A 68 -6.54 3.48 -10.71
C GLU A 68 -7.83 4.29 -10.50
N LYS A 69 -8.94 3.60 -10.22
CA LYS A 69 -10.20 4.27 -9.88
C LYS A 69 -10.05 5.14 -8.64
N TRP A 70 -9.37 4.64 -7.61
CA TRP A 70 -9.07 5.40 -6.41
C TRP A 70 -8.30 6.67 -6.75
N ALA A 71 -7.23 6.59 -7.52
CA ALA A 71 -6.45 7.76 -7.92
C ALA A 71 -7.27 8.79 -8.71
N ALA A 72 -8.24 8.34 -9.50
CA ALA A 72 -9.14 9.19 -10.29
C ALA A 72 -10.22 9.91 -9.47
N LEU A 73 -10.50 9.46 -8.25
CA LEU A 73 -11.46 10.12 -7.35
C LEU A 73 -10.89 11.45 -6.81
N SER A 74 -11.77 12.42 -6.60
CA SER A 74 -11.47 13.61 -5.83
C SER A 74 -11.21 13.27 -4.35
N ASP A 75 -10.52 14.14 -3.62
CA ASP A 75 -10.25 13.92 -2.19
C ASP A 75 -11.53 13.78 -1.36
N GLU A 76 -12.60 14.46 -1.77
CA GLU A 76 -13.93 14.40 -1.15
C GLU A 76 -14.59 13.03 -1.35
N GLU A 77 -14.55 12.50 -2.57
CA GLU A 77 -15.04 11.14 -2.88
C GLU A 77 -14.21 10.07 -2.18
N LYS A 78 -12.88 10.24 -2.13
CA LYS A 78 -11.98 9.34 -1.38
C LYS A 78 -12.36 9.31 0.10
N ALA A 79 -12.62 10.46 0.70
CA ALA A 79 -13.00 10.55 2.11
C ALA A 79 -14.33 9.82 2.37
N GLU A 80 -15.34 10.01 1.53
CA GLU A 80 -16.63 9.33 1.66
C GLU A 80 -16.51 7.80 1.54
N LYS A 81 -15.72 7.34 0.55
CA LYS A 81 -15.50 5.92 0.30
C LYS A 81 -14.67 5.27 1.41
N PHE A 82 -13.64 5.97 1.90
CA PHE A 82 -12.80 5.50 2.99
C PHE A 82 -13.56 5.45 4.31
N ALA A 83 -14.38 6.46 4.62
CA ALA A 83 -15.18 6.49 5.85
C ALA A 83 -16.14 5.30 5.99
N LYS A 84 -16.56 4.69 4.86
CA LYS A 84 -17.42 3.50 4.86
C LYS A 84 -16.69 2.20 5.18
N VAL A 85 -15.36 2.16 5.03
CA VAL A 85 -14.55 0.94 5.15
C VAL A 85 -13.43 1.04 6.18
N ASP A 86 -13.23 2.20 6.80
CA ASP A 86 -12.22 2.44 7.82
C ASP A 86 -12.45 1.51 9.03
N ALA A 87 -11.42 0.74 9.36
CA ALA A 87 -11.47 -0.26 10.42
C ALA A 87 -11.45 0.38 11.84
N HIS A 88 -11.22 1.69 11.94
CA HIS A 88 -11.07 2.45 13.17
C HIS A 88 -12.29 3.31 13.54
N ALA A 89 -13.25 3.47 12.63
CA ALA A 89 -14.50 4.17 12.85
C ALA A 89 -15.53 3.26 13.53
N GLY A 90 -15.25 2.90 14.78
CA GLY A 90 -16.33 2.59 15.71
C GLY A 90 -17.13 3.87 15.96
N HIS A 91 -18.14 4.13 15.14
CA HIS A 91 -19.23 5.03 15.50
C HIS A 91 -20.54 4.57 14.87
N ASP A 92 -21.50 4.39 15.77
CA ASP A 92 -22.91 4.07 15.61
C ASP A 92 -23.54 4.59 14.31
N HIS A 93 -24.29 3.70 13.68
CA HIS A 93 -25.18 4.00 12.58
C HIS A 93 -26.17 5.11 12.98
N ASP A 94 -26.10 6.26 12.32
CA ASP A 94 -27.31 6.99 11.97
C ASP A 94 -27.58 6.77 10.48
N ALA A 95 -28.59 5.94 10.27
CA ALA A 95 -29.12 5.57 8.99
C ALA A 95 -29.72 6.80 8.30
N GLU A 96 -29.22 7.14 7.11
CA GLU A 96 -30.04 7.90 6.17
C GLU A 96 -29.79 7.40 4.74
N GLY A 97 -30.59 6.40 4.35
CA GLY A 97 -31.07 6.21 2.99
C GLY A 97 -30.09 5.68 1.94
N HIS A 98 -29.96 4.35 1.86
CA HIS A 98 -29.85 3.72 0.54
C HIS A 98 -31.03 2.78 0.34
N ASP A 99 -32.13 3.39 -0.06
CA ASP A 99 -33.32 2.73 -0.55
C ASP A 99 -33.00 2.10 -1.90
N HIS A 100 -32.82 0.78 -1.92
CA HIS A 100 -32.97 -0.02 -3.13
C HIS A 100 -34.38 -0.59 -3.15
N SER A 101 -35.38 0.28 -3.31
CA SER A 101 -36.73 -0.16 -3.62
C SER A 101 -36.78 -0.83 -4.99
N GLU A 102 -37.01 -2.14 -4.91
CA GLU A 102 -38.00 -2.87 -5.72
C GLU A 102 -37.69 -3.13 -7.19
N HIS A 103 -37.15 -4.33 -7.45
CA HIS A 103 -37.43 -5.06 -8.68
C HIS A 103 -38.80 -5.73 -8.58
N ALA A 104 -39.82 -5.05 -9.09
CA ALA A 104 -41.08 -5.67 -9.47
C ALA A 104 -41.61 -4.99 -10.73
N SER A 105 -41.85 -5.81 -11.77
CA SER A 105 -42.79 -5.69 -12.90
C SER A 105 -42.14 -6.31 -14.14
N GLU A 106 -42.70 -7.25 -14.90
CA GLU A 106 -43.94 -8.05 -14.94
C GLU A 106 -43.63 -9.27 -15.83
#